data_AF-A0A4Y2N1E2-F1
#
_entry.id   AF-A0A4Y2N1E2-F1
#
_cell.length_a   1.000
_cell.length_b   1.000
_cell.length_c   1.000
_cell.angle_alpha   90.00
_cell.angle_beta   90.00
_cell.angle_gamma   90.00
#
_symmetry.space_group_name_H-M   'P 1'
#
loop_
_entity.id
_entity.type
_entity.pdbx_description
1 polymer ?
#
loop_
_entity_poly.entity_id
_entity_poly.type
_entity_poly.pdbx_seq_one_letter_code
_entity_poly.pdbx_strand_id
1 'polypeptide(L)'
;MQYLLQAVVPKTKAARVVESFPATAENYPKAIAQLKERFGRDDLLVQIYVRDLLSMVMKNAASGRTKTDLPALYDELEAKIRALESLGRTQEKYGDLLSPLVESCLPEEILVAWERSRNMKDVSQIEDRSLEKLMNFLKQEVKCEEMVELARTGFSSPANQKKKEAANKLDNYPTAATL
;
A
#
# COMPACT_ATOMS: atom_id res chain seq x y z
N MET A 1 -8.62 33.03 -11.98
CA MET A 1 -9.54 32.29 -11.08
C MET A 1 -10.27 31.14 -11.75
N GLN A 2 -10.73 31.28 -13.00
CA GLN A 2 -11.50 30.24 -13.68
C GLN A 2 -10.81 28.86 -13.70
N TYR A 3 -9.48 28.84 -13.89
CA TYR A 3 -8.70 27.60 -13.79
C TYR A 3 -8.77 26.93 -12.40
N LEU A 4 -8.66 27.70 -11.31
CA LEU A 4 -8.79 27.15 -9.95
C LEU A 4 -10.20 26.59 -9.69
N LEU A 5 -11.24 27.25 -10.21
CA LEU A 5 -12.62 26.76 -10.10
C LEU A 5 -12.85 25.46 -10.87
N GLN A 6 -12.18 25.29 -12.02
CA GLN A 6 -12.20 24.03 -12.77
C GLN A 6 -11.38 22.93 -12.09
N ALA A 7 -10.34 23.29 -11.35
CA ALA A 7 -9.48 22.35 -10.64
C ALA A 7 -10.05 21.85 -9.31
N VAL A 8 -11.09 22.50 -8.77
CA VAL A 8 -11.76 22.08 -7.52
C VAL A 8 -13.10 21.41 -7.81
N VAL A 9 -13.45 20.41 -6.99
CA VAL A 9 -14.75 19.75 -7.10
C VAL A 9 -15.86 20.72 -6.65
N PRO A 10 -16.92 20.93 -7.44
CA PRO A 10 -18.01 21.85 -7.09
C PRO A 10 -18.67 21.50 -5.75
N LYS A 11 -19.20 22.52 -5.06
CA LYS A 11 -19.90 22.39 -3.75
C LYS A 11 -19.04 21.87 -2.58
N THR A 12 -17.73 21.75 -2.76
CA THR A 12 -16.81 21.36 -1.67
C THR A 12 -16.38 22.56 -0.82
N LYS A 13 -15.75 22.26 0.34
CA LYS A 13 -15.14 23.30 1.19
C LYS A 13 -14.02 24.06 0.44
N ALA A 14 -13.26 23.37 -0.42
CA ALA A 14 -12.21 23.98 -1.24
C ALA A 14 -12.80 24.92 -2.30
N ALA A 15 -13.88 24.52 -2.98
CA ALA A 15 -14.59 25.38 -3.93
C ALA A 15 -15.07 26.69 -3.31
N ARG A 16 -15.68 26.62 -2.11
CA ARG A 16 -16.12 27.82 -1.38
C ARG A 16 -14.96 28.78 -1.05
N VAL A 17 -13.76 28.25 -0.81
CA VAL A 17 -12.56 29.09 -0.59
C VAL A 17 -12.20 29.82 -1.88
N VAL A 18 -12.15 29.13 -3.02
CA VAL A 18 -11.85 29.77 -4.33
C VAL A 18 -12.92 30.79 -4.72
N GLU A 19 -14.20 30.48 -4.51
CA GLU A 19 -15.34 31.37 -4.80
C GLU A 19 -15.36 32.64 -3.93
N SER A 20 -14.74 32.60 -2.74
CA SER A 20 -14.69 33.76 -1.85
C SER A 20 -13.77 34.89 -2.32
N PHE A 21 -12.92 34.63 -3.32
CA PHE A 21 -12.03 35.63 -3.89
C PHE A 21 -12.58 36.20 -5.20
N PRO A 22 -12.52 37.54 -5.38
CA PRO A 22 -12.77 38.17 -6.68
C PRO A 22 -11.89 37.58 -7.79
N ALA A 23 -12.44 37.50 -9.01
CA ALA A 23 -11.81 36.90 -10.18
C ALA A 23 -10.68 37.77 -10.80
N THR A 24 -9.69 38.16 -10.01
CA THR A 24 -8.56 39.01 -10.42
C THR A 24 -7.25 38.22 -10.44
N ALA A 25 -6.26 38.70 -11.21
CA ALA A 25 -4.93 38.07 -11.29
C ALA A 25 -4.20 38.15 -9.93
N GLU A 26 -4.30 39.28 -9.23
CA GLU A 26 -3.65 39.50 -7.92
C GLU A 26 -4.17 38.57 -6.82
N ASN A 27 -5.43 38.11 -6.92
CA ASN A 27 -6.04 37.25 -5.91
C ASN A 27 -5.78 35.77 -6.16
N TYR A 28 -5.29 35.39 -7.35
CA TYR A 28 -4.94 34.01 -7.66
C TYR A 28 -3.92 33.40 -6.69
N PRO A 29 -2.75 34.02 -6.43
CA PRO A 29 -1.79 33.49 -5.46
C PRO A 29 -2.35 33.47 -4.02
N LYS A 30 -3.21 34.44 -3.66
CA LYS A 30 -3.85 34.49 -2.33
C LYS A 30 -4.81 33.33 -2.11
N ALA A 31 -5.61 32.97 -3.12
CA ALA A 31 -6.49 31.81 -3.06
C ALA A 31 -5.70 30.50 -2.93
N ILE A 32 -4.58 30.35 -3.67
CA ILE A 32 -3.69 29.19 -3.53
C ILE A 32 -3.10 29.13 -2.12
N ALA A 33 -2.62 30.26 -1.59
CA ALA A 33 -2.06 30.32 -0.24
C ALA A 33 -3.09 29.89 0.81
N GLN A 34 -4.33 30.40 0.74
CA GLN A 34 -5.38 30.02 1.69
C GLN A 34 -5.81 28.55 1.53
N LEU A 35 -5.83 28.01 0.30
CA LEU A 35 -6.08 26.59 0.07
C LEU A 35 -4.97 25.73 0.71
N LYS A 36 -3.71 26.10 0.53
CA LYS A 36 -2.57 25.40 1.13
C LYS A 36 -2.60 25.49 2.66
N GLU A 37 -2.83 26.66 3.23
CA GLU A 37 -2.94 26.85 4.67
C GLU A 37 -4.05 25.98 5.28
N ARG A 38 -5.20 25.91 4.61
CA ARG A 38 -6.38 25.19 5.14
C ARG A 38 -6.31 23.68 4.92
N PHE A 39 -5.75 23.23 3.80
CA PHE A 39 -5.84 21.83 3.36
C PHE A 39 -4.48 21.14 3.15
N GLY A 40 -3.41 21.90 2.92
CA GLY A 40 -2.03 21.41 2.79
C GLY A 40 -1.34 21.27 4.15
N ARG A 41 -2.00 20.59 5.09
CA ARG A 41 -1.47 20.32 6.44
C ARG A 41 -0.63 19.05 6.41
N ASP A 42 0.64 19.20 6.07
CA ASP A 42 1.60 18.10 5.93
C ASP A 42 1.74 17.29 7.23
N ASP A 43 1.69 17.96 8.39
CA ASP A 43 1.70 17.32 9.71
C ASP A 43 0.53 16.35 9.91
N LEU A 44 -0.68 16.76 9.48
CA LEU A 44 -1.87 15.91 9.53
C LEU A 44 -1.77 14.75 8.54
N LEU A 45 -1.26 14.99 7.33
CA LEU A 45 -1.08 13.95 6.32
C LEU A 45 -0.07 12.89 6.78
N VAL A 46 1.05 13.31 7.37
CA VAL A 46 2.02 12.39 7.99
C VAL A 46 1.33 11.51 9.03
N GLN A 47 0.51 12.09 9.92
CA GLN A 47 -0.20 11.30 10.92
C GLN A 47 -1.17 10.29 10.31
N ILE A 48 -1.87 10.66 9.23
CA ILE A 48 -2.78 9.75 8.52
C ILE A 48 -2.00 8.57 7.96
N TYR A 49 -0.91 8.82 7.22
CA TYR A 49 -0.14 7.74 6.60
C TYR A 49 0.54 6.82 7.63
N VAL A 50 1.05 7.37 8.74
CA VAL A 50 1.60 6.55 9.83
C VAL A 50 0.51 5.72 10.50
N ARG A 51 -0.69 6.27 10.73
CA ARG A 51 -1.82 5.52 11.30
C ARG A 51 -2.32 4.44 10.36
N ASP A 52 -2.32 4.69 9.05
CA ASP A 52 -2.66 3.69 8.04
C ASP A 52 -1.67 2.52 8.07
N LEU A 53 -0.36 2.80 8.12
CA LEU A 53 0.67 1.76 8.29
C LEU A 53 0.45 0.95 9.57
N LEU A 54 0.20 1.62 10.70
CA LEU A 54 -0.11 0.94 11.96
C LEU A 54 -1.40 0.08 11.86
N SER A 55 -2.40 0.56 11.12
CA SER A 55 -3.62 -0.20 10.85
C SER A 55 -3.32 -1.47 10.05
N MET A 56 -2.44 -1.39 9.05
CA MET A 56 -1.97 -2.57 8.31
C MET A 56 -1.26 -3.58 9.23
N VAL A 57 -0.37 -3.11 10.11
CA VAL A 57 0.28 -3.97 11.12
C VAL A 57 -0.75 -4.67 11.99
N MET A 58 -1.74 -3.94 12.51
CA MET A 58 -2.79 -4.51 13.36
C MET A 58 -3.64 -5.54 12.61
N LYS A 59 -3.99 -5.28 11.35
CA LYS A 59 -4.72 -6.23 10.50
C LYS A 59 -3.93 -7.52 10.30
N ASN A 60 -2.63 -7.40 9.99
CA ASN A 60 -1.74 -8.54 9.83
C ASN A 60 -1.58 -9.35 11.12
N ALA A 61 -1.49 -8.68 12.28
CA ALA A 61 -1.45 -9.35 13.57
C ALA A 61 -2.77 -10.07 13.88
N ALA A 62 -3.91 -9.44 13.62
CA ALA A 62 -5.23 -9.99 13.87
C ALA A 62 -5.59 -11.18 12.97
N SER A 63 -5.03 -11.24 11.75
CA SER A 63 -5.18 -12.40 10.87
C SER A 63 -4.28 -13.59 11.24
N GLY A 64 -3.42 -13.45 12.26
CA GLY A 64 -2.43 -14.46 12.60
C GLY A 64 -1.29 -14.54 11.59
N ARG A 65 -0.99 -13.43 10.88
CA ARG A 65 0.06 -13.33 9.84
C ARG A 65 -0.10 -14.32 8.68
N THR A 66 -1.32 -14.73 8.40
CA THR A 66 -1.66 -15.62 7.29
C THR A 66 -1.42 -14.96 5.95
N LYS A 67 -1.29 -15.77 4.88
CA LYS A 67 -1.08 -15.30 3.52
C LYS A 67 -2.14 -14.26 3.10
N THR A 68 -1.67 -13.09 2.70
CA THR A 68 -2.44 -12.02 2.07
C THR A 68 -2.08 -11.92 0.59
N ASP A 69 -2.87 -11.17 -0.17
CA ASP A 69 -2.50 -10.73 -1.52
C ASP A 69 -1.23 -9.86 -1.44
N LEU A 70 -0.07 -10.46 -1.76
CA LEU A 70 1.23 -9.81 -1.65
C LEU A 70 1.39 -8.63 -2.64
N PRO A 71 0.98 -8.74 -3.93
CA PRO A 71 0.92 -7.58 -4.82
C PRO A 71 0.15 -6.40 -4.23
N ALA A 72 -1.06 -6.63 -3.72
CA ALA A 72 -1.87 -5.55 -3.14
C ALA A 72 -1.22 -4.94 -1.88
N LEU A 73 -0.63 -5.79 -1.03
CA LEU A 73 0.11 -5.34 0.16
C LEU A 73 1.32 -4.48 -0.22
N TYR A 74 2.10 -4.91 -1.21
CA TYR A 74 3.26 -4.17 -1.71
C TYR A 74 2.85 -2.81 -2.27
N ASP A 75 1.80 -2.75 -3.11
CA ASP A 75 1.31 -1.51 -3.69
C ASP A 75 0.84 -0.53 -2.61
N GLU A 76 0.13 -1.02 -1.59
CA GLU A 76 -0.32 -0.20 -0.47
C GLU A 76 0.86 0.33 0.34
N LEU A 77 1.84 -0.52 0.68
CA LEU A 77 3.07 -0.11 1.39
C LEU A 77 3.87 0.92 0.58
N GLU A 78 4.11 0.66 -0.70
CA GLU A 78 4.86 1.55 -1.58
C GLU A 78 4.15 2.92 -1.70
N ALA A 79 2.82 2.93 -1.85
CA ALA A 79 2.05 4.17 -1.91
C ALA A 79 2.18 5.02 -0.63
N LYS A 80 2.10 4.38 0.55
CA LYS A 80 2.22 5.09 1.84
C LYS A 80 3.64 5.59 2.08
N ILE A 81 4.66 4.79 1.77
CA ILE A 81 6.07 5.20 1.89
C ILE A 81 6.36 6.37 0.94
N ARG A 82 5.99 6.27 -0.33
CA ARG A 82 6.18 7.34 -1.32
C ARG A 82 5.48 8.64 -0.91
N ALA A 83 4.28 8.54 -0.33
CA ALA A 83 3.56 9.70 0.19
C ALA A 83 4.31 10.36 1.36
N LEU A 84 4.81 9.57 2.31
CA LEU A 84 5.65 10.06 3.40
C LEU A 84 6.94 10.73 2.89
N GLU A 85 7.60 10.14 1.89
CA GLU A 85 8.80 10.72 1.26
C GLU A 85 8.51 12.08 0.62
N SER A 86 7.38 12.23 -0.08
CA SER A 86 6.95 13.51 -0.66
C SER A 86 6.69 14.61 0.39
N LEU A 87 6.44 14.21 1.65
CA LEU A 87 6.29 15.10 2.81
C LEU A 87 7.63 15.28 3.57
N GLY A 88 8.75 14.89 2.97
CA GLY A 88 10.09 15.05 3.51
C GLY A 88 10.46 14.02 4.59
N ARG A 89 9.73 12.90 4.68
CA ARG A 89 10.06 11.75 5.54
C ARG A 89 10.87 10.73 4.72
N THR A 90 12.06 11.14 4.33
CA THR A 90 12.95 10.32 3.48
C THR A 90 13.46 9.09 4.23
N GLN A 91 13.82 8.06 3.47
CA GLN A 91 14.45 6.85 4.00
C GLN A 91 15.69 7.14 4.86
N GLU A 92 16.53 8.11 4.47
CA GLU A 92 17.73 8.47 5.26
C GLU A 92 17.40 8.95 6.68
N LYS A 93 16.23 9.57 6.88
CA LYS A 93 15.83 10.15 8.16
C LYS A 93 14.91 9.26 8.97
N TYR A 94 14.12 8.42 8.29
CA TYR A 94 13.05 7.64 8.91
C TYR A 94 13.11 6.14 8.60
N GLY A 95 14.11 5.68 7.85
CA GLY A 95 14.29 4.28 7.48
C GLY A 95 14.33 3.36 8.69
N ASP A 96 15.06 3.73 9.74
CA ASP A 96 15.15 2.94 10.97
C ASP A 96 13.80 2.76 11.70
N LEU A 97 12.87 3.71 11.51
CA LEU A 97 11.52 3.63 12.05
C LEU A 97 10.56 2.87 11.09
N LEU A 98 10.70 3.11 9.79
CA LEU A 98 9.81 2.58 8.77
C LEU A 98 10.09 1.11 8.47
N SER A 99 11.36 0.68 8.43
CA SER A 99 11.75 -0.72 8.21
C SER A 99 11.01 -1.70 9.15
N PRO A 100 11.07 -1.56 10.49
CA PRO A 100 10.37 -2.50 11.38
C PRO A 100 8.84 -2.42 11.27
N LEU A 101 8.28 -1.26 10.89
CA LEU A 101 6.84 -1.13 10.62
C LEU A 101 6.43 -1.91 9.37
N VAL A 102 7.20 -1.77 8.29
CA VAL A 102 6.96 -2.49 7.04
C VAL A 102 7.11 -3.99 7.25
N GLU A 103 8.17 -4.43 7.94
CA GLU A 103 8.34 -5.84 8.34
C GLU A 103 7.11 -6.35 9.11
N SER A 104 6.58 -5.55 10.04
CA SER A 104 5.40 -5.94 10.83
C SER A 104 4.11 -6.06 10.01
N CYS A 105 4.03 -5.48 8.81
CA CYS A 105 2.90 -5.63 7.90
C CYS A 105 2.93 -6.94 7.09
N LEU A 106 4.07 -7.65 7.06
CA LEU A 106 4.27 -8.78 6.17
C LEU A 106 3.76 -10.12 6.77
N PRO A 107 3.22 -11.02 5.93
CA PRO A 107 2.94 -12.40 6.32
C PRO A 107 4.21 -13.13 6.77
N GLU A 108 4.04 -14.16 7.62
CA GLU A 108 5.18 -14.90 8.19
C GLU A 108 6.06 -15.55 7.11
N GLU A 109 5.46 -16.13 6.08
CA GLU A 109 6.19 -16.77 4.98
C GLU A 109 7.15 -15.80 4.27
N ILE A 110 6.70 -14.56 4.05
CA ILE A 110 7.46 -13.51 3.37
C ILE A 110 8.56 -12.97 4.28
N LEU A 111 8.28 -12.82 5.58
CA LEU A 111 9.28 -12.43 6.57
C LEU A 111 10.41 -13.45 6.66
N VAL A 112 10.08 -14.73 6.69
CA VAL A 112 11.11 -15.78 6.74
C VAL A 112 11.92 -15.79 5.44
N ALA A 113 11.30 -15.57 4.28
CA ALA A 113 12.02 -15.44 3.01
C ALA A 113 12.97 -14.24 2.99
N TRP A 114 12.52 -13.08 3.50
CA TRP A 114 13.35 -11.89 3.69
C TRP A 114 14.58 -12.19 4.56
N GLU A 115 14.36 -12.78 5.73
CA GLU A 115 15.40 -13.17 6.68
C GLU A 115 16.42 -14.16 6.08
N ARG A 116 15.96 -15.15 5.32
CA ARG A 116 16.86 -16.07 4.58
C ARG A 116 17.67 -15.34 3.52
N SER A 117 17.04 -14.45 2.75
CA SER A 117 17.72 -13.68 1.69
C SER A 117 18.82 -12.78 2.25
N ARG A 118 18.63 -12.30 3.49
CA ARG A 118 19.61 -11.48 4.23
C ARG A 118 20.83 -12.28 4.66
N ASN A 119 20.63 -13.47 5.21
CA ASN A 119 21.71 -14.30 5.76
C ASN A 119 22.58 -14.97 4.69
N MET A 120 22.16 -14.99 3.42
CA MET A 120 22.98 -15.51 2.31
C MET A 120 24.00 -14.50 1.77
N LYS A 121 23.91 -13.21 2.16
CA LYS A 121 24.92 -12.21 1.80
C LYS A 121 26.04 -12.21 2.84
N ASP A 122 27.26 -12.29 2.33
CA ASP A 122 28.51 -12.47 3.06
C ASP A 122 28.71 -11.51 4.26
N VAL A 123 29.44 -11.96 5.28
CA VAL A 123 29.62 -11.38 6.63
C VAL A 123 30.26 -9.97 6.64
N SER A 124 30.58 -9.41 5.47
CA SER A 124 31.21 -8.10 5.29
C SER A 124 30.22 -6.92 5.14
N GLN A 125 28.91 -7.16 5.07
CA GLN A 125 27.87 -6.13 4.90
C GLN A 125 26.95 -6.10 6.13
N ILE A 126 27.47 -5.62 7.26
CA ILE A 126 26.76 -5.58 8.55
C ILE A 126 25.59 -4.55 8.56
N GLU A 127 25.49 -3.69 7.55
CA GLU A 127 24.53 -2.56 7.50
C GLU A 127 23.33 -2.77 6.54
N ASP A 128 22.92 -4.02 6.25
CA ASP A 128 21.96 -4.33 5.18
C ASP A 128 20.46 -4.23 5.53
N ARG A 129 20.06 -3.42 6.52
CA ARG A 129 18.64 -3.25 6.96
C ARG A 129 17.91 -2.07 6.33
N SER A 130 18.43 -1.53 5.23
CA SER A 130 17.79 -0.41 4.56
C SER A 130 16.39 -0.77 4.07
N LEU A 131 15.43 0.13 4.33
CA LEU A 131 14.06 0.04 3.84
C LEU A 131 13.99 -0.20 2.32
N GLU A 132 14.90 0.38 1.55
CA GLU A 132 14.98 0.23 0.10
C GLU A 132 15.27 -1.21 -0.30
N LYS A 133 16.13 -1.91 0.45
CA LYS A 133 16.44 -3.31 0.18
C LYS A 133 15.24 -4.20 0.49
N LEU A 134 14.51 -3.90 1.56
CA LEU A 134 13.25 -4.57 1.88
C LEU A 134 12.20 -4.35 0.78
N MET A 135 11.98 -3.10 0.35
CA MET A 135 11.02 -2.80 -0.72
C MET A 135 11.42 -3.44 -2.06
N ASN A 136 12.71 -3.45 -2.39
CA ASN A 136 13.21 -4.14 -3.58
C ASN A 136 13.04 -5.66 -3.49
N PHE A 137 13.23 -6.25 -2.32
CA PHE A 137 12.95 -7.67 -2.07
C PHE A 137 11.47 -7.97 -2.29
N LEU A 138 10.56 -7.20 -1.69
CA LEU A 138 9.12 -7.39 -1.85
C LEU A 138 8.69 -7.29 -3.32
N LYS A 139 9.23 -6.31 -4.04
CA LYS A 139 9.00 -6.16 -5.49
C LYS A 139 9.44 -7.40 -6.28
N GLN A 140 10.55 -8.02 -5.88
CA GLN A 140 11.02 -9.24 -6.51
C GLN A 140 10.13 -10.44 -6.14
N GLU A 141 9.68 -10.53 -4.90
CA GLU A 141 8.79 -11.60 -4.43
C GLU A 141 7.43 -11.56 -5.12
N VAL A 142 6.86 -10.36 -5.32
CA VAL A 142 5.64 -10.15 -6.13
C VAL A 142 5.81 -10.71 -7.55
N LYS A 143 6.92 -10.39 -8.22
CA LYS A 143 7.22 -10.95 -9.56
C LYS A 143 7.39 -12.47 -9.52
N CYS A 144 8.01 -13.01 -8.48
CA CYS A 144 8.16 -14.45 -8.31
C CYS A 144 6.78 -15.12 -8.17
N GLU A 145 5.85 -14.53 -7.43
CA GLU A 145 4.48 -15.06 -7.29
C GLU A 145 3.75 -15.09 -8.64
N GLU A 146 3.88 -14.04 -9.47
CA GLU A 146 3.34 -14.02 -10.83
C GLU A 146 3.94 -15.12 -11.72
N MET A 147 5.25 -15.33 -11.64
CA MET A 147 5.94 -16.39 -12.40
C MET A 147 5.53 -17.80 -11.94
N VAL A 148 5.35 -18.00 -10.63
CA VAL A 148 4.86 -19.25 -10.06
C VAL A 148 3.43 -19.53 -10.51
N GLU A 149 2.56 -18.51 -10.49
CA GLU A 149 1.18 -18.63 -10.95
C GLU A 149 1.12 -18.94 -12.46
N LEU A 150 1.98 -18.31 -13.27
CA LEU A 150 2.12 -18.62 -14.68
C LEU A 150 2.56 -20.08 -14.90
N ALA A 151 3.53 -20.59 -14.13
CA ALA A 151 3.96 -21.98 -14.23
C ALA A 151 2.84 -22.98 -13.85
N ARG A 152 2.00 -22.62 -12.86
CA ARG A 152 0.86 -23.43 -12.42
C ARG A 152 -0.26 -23.47 -13.47
N THR A 153 -0.53 -22.34 -14.11
CA THR A 153 -1.67 -22.18 -15.01
C THR A 153 -1.31 -22.41 -16.48
N GLY A 154 -0.04 -22.27 -16.86
CA GLY A 154 0.44 -22.30 -18.24
C GLY A 154 0.19 -23.60 -19.01
N PHE A 155 -0.02 -24.72 -18.30
CA PHE A 155 -0.37 -26.02 -18.91
C PHE A 155 -1.79 -26.49 -18.55
N SER A 156 -2.57 -25.68 -17.84
CA SER A 156 -3.94 -26.03 -17.46
C SER A 156 -4.89 -25.84 -18.65
N SER A 157 -5.30 -26.93 -19.28
CA SER A 157 -6.29 -26.92 -20.37
C SER A 157 -7.65 -26.34 -19.89
N PRO A 158 -8.34 -25.51 -20.69
CA PRO A 158 -9.61 -24.86 -20.30
C PRO A 158 -10.74 -25.85 -19.91
N ALA A 159 -10.60 -27.14 -20.25
CA ALA A 159 -11.53 -28.18 -19.84
C ALA A 159 -11.51 -28.47 -18.31
N ASN A 160 -10.40 -28.17 -17.62
CA ASN A 160 -10.23 -28.51 -16.20
C ASN A 160 -10.67 -27.39 -15.24
N GLN A 161 -10.84 -26.15 -15.74
CA GLN A 161 -11.31 -25.02 -14.93
C GLN A 161 -12.80 -25.16 -14.56
N LYS A 162 -13.64 -25.61 -15.49
CA LYS A 162 -15.08 -25.86 -15.23
C LYS A 162 -15.35 -26.94 -14.19
N LYS A 163 -14.45 -27.92 -14.03
CA LYS A 163 -14.60 -28.98 -13.01
C LYS A 163 -14.27 -28.49 -11.59
N LYS A 164 -13.30 -27.58 -11.43
CA LYS A 164 -12.97 -26.99 -10.12
C LYS A 164 -14.03 -26.00 -9.62
N GLU A 165 -14.61 -25.19 -10.49
CA GLU A 165 -15.72 -24.30 -10.12
C GLU A 165 -17.02 -25.05 -9.80
N ALA A 166 -17.27 -26.19 -10.46
CA ALA A 166 -18.42 -27.04 -10.15
C ALA A 166 -18.25 -27.81 -8.83
N ALA A 167 -17.03 -28.25 -8.49
CA ALA A 167 -16.75 -28.92 -7.22
C ALA A 167 -16.92 -27.98 -6.01
N ASN A 168 -16.41 -26.74 -6.09
CA ASN A 168 -16.55 -25.76 -5.01
C ASN A 168 -18.01 -25.27 -4.80
N LYS A 169 -18.93 -25.52 -5.75
CA LYS A 169 -20.36 -25.21 -5.59
C LYS A 169 -21.17 -26.36 -4.98
N LEU A 170 -20.67 -27.59 -4.96
CA LEU A 170 -21.40 -28.74 -4.41
C LEU A 170 -21.28 -28.86 -2.88
N ASP A 171 -20.21 -28.31 -2.27
CA ASP A 171 -19.96 -28.43 -0.83
C ASP A 171 -20.78 -27.46 0.04
N ASN A 172 -21.68 -26.66 -0.53
CA ASN A 172 -22.41 -25.62 0.20
C ASN A 172 -23.93 -25.87 0.36
N TYR A 173 -24.39 -27.12 0.25
CA TYR A 173 -25.76 -27.49 0.65
C TYR A 173 -25.73 -28.27 1.96
N PRO A 174 -26.42 -27.81 3.02
CA PRO A 174 -26.55 -28.59 4.25
C PRO A 174 -27.35 -29.85 3.96
N THR A 175 -26.72 -31.01 4.11
CA THR A 175 -27.37 -32.31 3.98
C THR A 175 -28.34 -32.49 5.14
N ALA A 176 -29.64 -32.29 4.88
CA ALA A 176 -30.72 -32.61 5.79
C ALA A 176 -31.06 -34.10 5.68
N ALA A 177 -30.42 -34.94 6.52
CA ALA A 177 -30.90 -36.30 6.78
C ALA A 177 -30.28 -36.87 8.06
N THR A 178 -30.96 -36.69 9.19
CA THR A 178 -31.30 -37.82 10.09
C THR A 178 -32.35 -37.35 11.10
N LEU A 179 -33.60 -37.76 10.87
CA LEU A 179 -34.60 -37.99 11.91
C LEU A 179 -34.36 -39.38 12.50
#